data_AF-A0A8H7MHG7-F1
#
_entry.id   AF-A0A8H7MHG7-F1
#
_cell.length_a   1.000
_cell.length_b   1.000
_cell.length_c   1.000
_cell.angle_alpha   90.00
_cell.angle_beta   90.00
_cell.angle_gamma   90.00
#
_symmetry.space_group_name_H-M   'P 1'
#
loop_
_entity.id
_entity.type
_entity.pdbx_description
1 polymer ?
#
loop_
_entity_poly.entity_id
_entity_poly.type
_entity_poly.pdbx_seq_one_letter_code
_entity_poly.pdbx_strand_id
1 'polypeptide(L)'
;MLFTSILRALPAALLFSGAYSTPLGELESRQTTIDAFIKTQTTVSINGVLANIGGGGSKAPGVSAGIVVASPSRSNPDYWYTWTRDAALTYKALVERFIAGDTSLRQKLDDYVSAQAFLQAVSNPSGSPDAGGLGEPKFNVDRTAFTGAWGRPQRDGPPLRATALTIYANWLIDNGGKTQALNTVWPVIAKDLAYTVRYWNQTGFDLWEEVNGSSFFTLAASHRALVEGAALATKLGQTCSGCAAAAPQVLCFAQSFWTGSYIDSNINVNDGRTGKDANSLISSIHTFDPAAKCTDATFQPCSARALANHKAVTDSFRSVYAINKGIAQGKAVAVGRYSEDVYYNGNPWYLTTLAAAEQLYSALYQWDKQASITVNSVSLGFFKDLVPSIATGTYAKGSATYTSITSAVKTYADGYIAIVQKYTPSNGGLAEQFDKNNGAPLSAVDLTWSYAAFLTATDRRAGVVGPTWGEPSNNVPPTSCSGTPSCNAKVTFNVRTTTAFGDNIFVAGQLTQLGNWDPNSAKALSASKYTSSDPLWTADIDLPASTVFEYKYIRKTSAGAVVWESDPNRRFTTSAGCGSTSTVSDTWR
;
A
#
# COMPACT_ATOMS: atom_id res chain seq x y z
N MET A 1 -13.95 44.82 -97.37
CA MET A 1 -14.39 45.06 -95.98
C MET A 1 -13.23 44.71 -95.05
N LEU A 2 -12.67 45.74 -94.40
CA LEU A 2 -11.83 45.77 -93.18
C LEU A 2 -10.63 44.79 -93.02
N PHE A 3 -9.46 45.24 -93.51
CA PHE A 3 -8.20 45.57 -92.78
C PHE A 3 -7.80 44.69 -91.55
N THR A 4 -6.75 43.85 -91.58
CA THR A 4 -5.26 44.07 -91.49
C THR A 4 -4.66 43.92 -90.08
N SER A 5 -3.42 43.36 -90.03
CA SER A 5 -2.27 43.86 -89.22
C SER A 5 -2.25 43.54 -87.69
N ILE A 6 -1.15 43.38 -86.92
CA ILE A 6 0.33 43.32 -87.08
C ILE A 6 0.95 43.24 -85.64
N LEU A 7 2.21 42.76 -85.50
CA LEU A 7 3.24 43.02 -84.44
C LEU A 7 2.99 42.58 -82.96
N ARG A 8 3.86 41.78 -82.31
CA ARG A 8 5.23 41.96 -81.74
C ARG A 8 5.29 42.42 -80.25
N ALA A 9 5.95 41.57 -79.46
CA ALA A 9 6.99 41.82 -78.42
C ALA A 9 6.65 42.48 -77.05
N LEU A 10 6.91 41.71 -75.97
CA LEU A 10 7.78 41.93 -74.76
C LEU A 10 7.96 43.38 -74.21
N PRO A 11 8.14 43.61 -72.87
CA PRO A 11 9.26 43.03 -72.08
C PRO A 11 9.10 42.89 -70.52
N ALA A 12 10.10 42.23 -69.90
CA ALA A 12 10.83 42.47 -68.61
C ALA A 12 10.08 43.01 -67.35
N ALA A 13 10.42 42.74 -66.08
CA ALA A 13 11.69 42.41 -65.43
C ALA A 13 11.50 42.07 -63.92
N LEU A 14 12.57 41.51 -63.34
CA LEU A 14 13.13 41.72 -61.99
C LEU A 14 12.75 40.85 -60.76
N LEU A 15 13.85 40.46 -60.09
CA LEU A 15 14.07 39.75 -58.84
C LEU A 15 13.64 40.55 -57.59
N PHE A 16 13.31 39.90 -56.47
CA PHE A 16 14.08 39.93 -55.20
C PHE A 16 13.37 39.27 -54.00
N SER A 17 14.22 38.80 -53.08
CA SER A 17 14.05 38.59 -51.63
C SER A 17 13.26 37.39 -51.12
N GLY A 18 13.98 36.55 -50.35
CA GLY A 18 13.41 35.52 -49.50
C GLY A 18 12.76 36.08 -48.24
N ALA A 19 11.94 35.24 -47.63
CA ALA A 19 11.52 35.38 -46.25
C ALA A 19 11.53 33.99 -45.61
N TYR A 20 12.38 33.85 -44.60
CA TYR A 20 12.20 32.86 -43.54
C TYR A 20 10.88 33.14 -42.84
N SER A 21 10.03 32.12 -42.70
CA SER A 21 9.10 32.02 -41.57
C SER A 21 8.60 30.59 -41.39
N THR A 22 9.18 29.90 -40.41
CA THR A 22 8.39 29.09 -39.47
C THR A 22 8.04 30.01 -38.31
N PRO A 23 6.86 29.89 -37.68
CA PRO A 23 6.62 28.75 -36.83
C PRO A 23 5.28 28.06 -37.07
N LEU A 24 5.36 26.73 -37.16
CA LEU A 24 4.36 25.83 -36.56
C LEU A 24 4.26 26.20 -35.07
N GLY A 25 3.38 27.14 -34.74
CA GLY A 25 3.25 27.69 -33.38
C GLY A 25 1.84 28.10 -33.00
N GLU A 26 0.83 27.78 -33.83
CA GLU A 26 -0.56 28.08 -33.52
C GLU A 26 -1.42 26.83 -33.78
N LEU A 27 -1.82 26.21 -32.67
CA LEU A 27 -2.76 25.08 -32.46
C LEU A 27 -2.19 23.90 -31.63
N GLU A 28 -1.14 24.12 -30.83
CA GLU A 28 -1.11 23.47 -29.51
C GLU A 28 -2.02 24.29 -28.58
N SER A 29 -3.15 23.73 -28.17
CA SER A 29 -3.88 24.27 -27.02
C SER A 29 -2.87 24.46 -25.88
N ARG A 30 -2.82 25.64 -25.25
CA ARG A 30 -1.93 25.95 -24.12
C ARG A 30 -2.09 24.90 -23.00
N GLN A 31 -1.35 23.79 -23.09
CA GLN A 31 -1.24 22.84 -22.00
C GLN A 31 -0.42 23.54 -20.92
N THR A 32 -0.97 23.63 -19.71
CA THR A 32 -0.23 24.18 -18.57
C THR A 32 1.07 23.39 -18.39
N THR A 33 2.17 24.07 -18.06
CA THR A 33 3.42 23.35 -17.76
C THR A 33 3.21 22.43 -16.54
N ILE A 34 3.97 21.34 -16.46
CA ILE A 34 3.90 20.42 -15.31
C ILE A 34 4.11 21.17 -13.98
N ASP A 35 5.01 22.16 -13.94
CA ASP A 35 5.26 22.95 -12.73
C ASP A 35 4.06 23.83 -12.36
N ALA A 36 3.37 24.41 -13.35
CA ALA A 36 2.14 25.17 -13.12
C ALA A 36 1.00 24.26 -12.63
N PHE A 37 0.88 23.05 -13.19
CA PHE A 37 -0.07 22.05 -12.71
C PHE A 37 0.24 21.63 -11.28
N ILE A 38 1.49 21.28 -10.97
CA ILE A 38 1.90 20.90 -9.61
C ILE A 38 1.54 21.99 -8.61
N LYS A 39 1.84 23.26 -8.92
CA LYS A 39 1.52 24.37 -8.02
C LYS A 39 0.01 24.44 -7.73
N THR A 40 -0.83 24.43 -8.76
CA THR A 40 -2.29 24.50 -8.62
C THR A 40 -2.84 23.26 -7.90
N GLN A 41 -2.44 22.08 -8.34
CA GLN A 41 -2.95 20.81 -7.83
C GLN A 41 -2.46 20.53 -6.40
N THR A 42 -1.32 21.07 -5.98
CA THR A 42 -0.87 21.01 -4.57
C THR A 42 -1.88 21.71 -3.66
N THR A 43 -2.32 22.92 -4.04
CA THR A 43 -3.36 23.65 -3.29
C THR A 43 -4.69 22.91 -3.30
N VAL A 44 -5.10 22.35 -4.44
CA VAL A 44 -6.33 21.54 -4.51
C VAL A 44 -6.23 20.30 -3.62
N SER A 45 -5.09 19.61 -3.63
CA SER A 45 -4.91 18.34 -2.93
C SER A 45 -4.88 18.53 -1.41
N ILE A 46 -4.19 19.54 -0.87
CA ILE A 46 -4.24 19.80 0.57
C ILE A 46 -5.65 20.20 1.01
N ASN A 47 -6.35 21.02 0.22
CA ASN A 47 -7.74 21.36 0.51
C ASN A 47 -8.67 20.14 0.43
N GLY A 48 -8.43 19.23 -0.52
CA GLY A 48 -9.14 17.96 -0.66
C GLY A 48 -8.95 17.04 0.55
N VAL A 49 -7.71 16.89 1.02
CA VAL A 49 -7.40 16.15 2.26
C VAL A 49 -8.15 16.75 3.45
N LEU A 50 -8.00 18.06 3.68
CA LEU A 50 -8.61 18.73 4.83
C LEU A 50 -10.14 18.74 4.77
N ALA A 51 -10.72 18.79 3.57
CA ALA A 51 -12.17 18.69 3.38
C ALA A 51 -12.75 17.34 3.83
N ASN A 52 -11.98 16.26 3.72
CA ASN A 52 -12.41 14.90 4.08
C ASN A 52 -12.10 14.54 5.55
N ILE A 53 -11.54 15.46 6.34
CA ILE A 53 -11.24 15.23 7.77
C ILE A 53 -12.34 15.85 8.64
N GLY A 54 -12.83 15.07 9.61
CA GLY A 54 -13.84 15.52 10.57
C GLY A 54 -13.39 16.68 11.45
N GLY A 55 -14.34 17.26 12.20
CA GLY A 55 -14.10 18.46 13.01
C GLY A 55 -13.86 19.72 12.16
N GLY A 56 -14.63 19.88 11.08
CA GLY A 56 -14.65 21.10 10.25
C GLY A 56 -14.38 20.92 8.76
N GLY A 57 -14.09 19.71 8.28
CA GLY A 57 -13.94 19.43 6.85
C GLY A 57 -15.24 19.59 6.07
N SER A 58 -15.20 20.31 4.95
CA SER A 58 -16.40 20.64 4.15
C SER A 58 -17.07 19.45 3.48
N LYS A 59 -16.36 18.34 3.31
CA LYS A 59 -16.86 17.06 2.76
C LYS A 59 -17.02 15.98 3.83
N ALA A 60 -16.81 16.32 5.11
CA ALA A 60 -16.96 15.43 6.26
C ALA A 60 -17.99 15.94 7.28
N PRO A 61 -19.22 16.36 6.88
CA PRO A 61 -20.23 16.85 7.83
C PRO A 61 -20.62 15.78 8.84
N GLY A 62 -20.64 16.16 10.12
CA GLY A 62 -21.00 15.26 11.23
C GLY A 62 -19.91 14.25 11.63
N VAL A 63 -18.76 14.24 10.94
CA VAL A 63 -17.64 13.35 11.25
C VAL A 63 -16.82 13.91 12.41
N SER A 64 -16.48 13.04 13.37
CA SER A 64 -15.72 13.43 14.57
C SER A 64 -14.33 13.97 14.21
N ALA A 65 -13.82 14.94 14.99
CA ALA A 65 -12.47 15.46 14.81
C ALA A 65 -11.42 14.33 14.83
N GLY A 66 -10.42 14.42 13.94
CA GLY A 66 -9.36 13.42 13.82
C GLY A 66 -9.73 12.17 13.00
N ILE A 67 -10.99 12.01 12.61
CA ILE A 67 -11.42 10.93 11.71
C ILE A 67 -11.28 11.38 10.27
N VAL A 68 -10.60 10.55 9.47
CA VAL A 68 -10.42 10.74 8.02
C VAL A 68 -11.44 9.86 7.30
N VAL A 69 -12.29 10.47 6.48
CA VAL A 69 -13.14 9.72 5.55
C VAL A 69 -12.31 9.33 4.33
N ALA A 70 -12.40 8.09 3.84
CA ALA A 70 -11.67 7.68 2.63
C ALA A 70 -12.13 8.48 1.41
N SER A 71 -13.44 8.63 1.22
CA SER A 71 -14.05 9.47 0.19
C SER A 71 -15.44 9.96 0.63
N PRO A 72 -15.91 11.13 0.18
CA PRO A 72 -17.29 11.57 0.40
C PRO A 72 -18.34 10.71 -0.31
N SER A 73 -17.94 9.79 -1.20
CA SER A 73 -18.84 8.90 -1.92
C SER A 73 -19.61 7.98 -0.96
N ARG A 74 -20.94 7.94 -1.12
CA ARG A 74 -21.86 7.12 -0.30
C ARG A 74 -22.54 5.99 -1.07
N SER A 75 -22.22 5.84 -2.36
CA SER A 75 -22.84 4.85 -3.22
C SER A 75 -22.02 4.63 -4.48
N ASN A 76 -21.85 3.36 -4.86
CA ASN A 76 -21.20 2.92 -6.10
C ASN A 76 -19.86 3.63 -6.42
N PRO A 77 -18.84 3.55 -5.53
CA PRO A 77 -18.84 2.76 -4.29
C PRO A 77 -19.18 3.60 -3.03
N ASP A 78 -19.61 2.94 -1.96
CA ASP A 78 -19.79 3.57 -0.65
C ASP A 78 -18.49 3.52 0.17
N TYR A 79 -17.81 4.67 0.24
CA TYR A 79 -16.53 4.86 0.90
C TYR A 79 -16.64 5.81 2.10
N TRP A 80 -17.86 6.01 2.60
CA TRP A 80 -18.15 6.85 3.77
C TRP A 80 -17.81 6.15 5.08
N TYR A 81 -16.55 5.74 5.20
CA TYR A 81 -15.97 5.08 6.38
C TYR A 81 -14.57 5.64 6.62
N THR A 82 -14.02 5.34 7.79
CA THR A 82 -12.62 5.60 8.10
C THR A 82 -11.84 4.30 8.06
N TRP A 83 -10.84 4.22 7.19
CA TRP A 83 -9.88 3.12 7.16
C TRP A 83 -8.66 3.50 7.99
N THR A 84 -8.19 2.55 8.82
CA THR A 84 -7.00 2.76 9.65
C THR A 84 -5.78 3.08 8.78
N ARG A 85 -5.63 2.39 7.64
CA ARG A 85 -4.55 2.61 6.66
C ARG A 85 -4.62 4.00 6.04
N ASP A 86 -5.73 4.37 5.42
CA ASP A 86 -5.91 5.66 4.75
C ASP A 86 -5.70 6.83 5.72
N ALA A 87 -6.25 6.72 6.93
CA ALA A 87 -6.05 7.71 7.97
C ALA A 87 -4.57 7.82 8.36
N ALA A 88 -3.89 6.70 8.61
CA ALA A 88 -2.49 6.71 9.00
C ALA A 88 -1.55 7.25 7.91
N LEU A 89 -1.75 6.84 6.64
CA LEU A 89 -0.97 7.34 5.51
C LEU A 89 -1.21 8.83 5.26
N THR A 90 -2.46 9.28 5.36
CA THR A 90 -2.81 10.70 5.23
C THR A 90 -2.18 11.52 6.35
N TYR A 91 -2.28 11.07 7.60
CA TYR A 91 -1.68 11.78 8.73
C TYR A 91 -0.16 11.72 8.75
N LYS A 92 0.46 10.69 8.17
CA LYS A 92 1.90 10.67 7.89
C LYS A 92 2.28 11.79 6.91
N ALA A 93 1.52 12.00 5.84
CA ALA A 93 1.76 13.12 4.93
C ALA A 93 1.57 14.47 5.63
N LEU A 94 0.51 14.62 6.44
CA LEU A 94 0.25 15.87 7.18
C LEU A 94 1.31 16.17 8.24
N VAL A 95 1.81 15.17 8.98
CA VAL A 95 2.86 15.39 9.98
C VAL A 95 4.18 15.79 9.31
N GLU A 96 4.52 15.20 8.17
CA GLU A 96 5.72 15.59 7.41
C GLU A 96 5.61 17.04 6.91
N ARG A 97 4.45 17.46 6.40
CA ARG A 97 4.20 18.85 5.98
C ARG A 97 4.20 19.84 7.15
N PHE A 98 3.65 19.44 8.29
CA PHE A 98 3.70 20.21 9.52
C PHE A 98 5.15 20.45 9.96
N ILE A 99 5.99 19.40 9.97
CA ILE A 99 7.43 19.50 10.26
C ILE A 99 8.14 20.39 9.24
N ALA A 100 7.72 20.35 7.97
CA ALA A 100 8.26 21.20 6.91
C ALA A 100 7.80 22.68 6.98
N GLY A 101 6.89 23.03 7.90
CA GLY A 101 6.57 24.42 8.23
C GLY A 101 5.08 24.78 8.23
N ASP A 102 4.17 23.88 7.83
CA ASP A 102 2.73 24.16 7.86
C ASP A 102 2.14 23.98 9.27
N THR A 103 2.39 24.96 10.14
CA THR A 103 2.01 24.92 11.55
C THR A 103 0.50 24.90 11.79
N SER A 104 -0.31 25.24 10.78
CA SER A 104 -1.77 25.22 10.86
C SER A 104 -2.34 23.81 11.09
N LEU A 105 -1.57 22.78 10.74
CA LEU A 105 -1.96 21.38 10.86
C LEU A 105 -1.91 20.84 12.29
N ARG A 106 -1.30 21.58 13.23
CA ARG A 106 -1.05 21.11 14.61
C ARG A 106 -2.29 20.51 15.28
N GLN A 107 -3.41 21.24 15.28
CA GLN A 107 -4.64 20.78 15.94
C GLN A 107 -5.15 19.47 15.32
N LYS A 108 -5.04 19.31 13.99
CA LYS A 108 -5.48 18.08 13.31
C LYS A 108 -4.66 16.87 13.73
N LEU A 109 -3.37 17.04 14.04
CA LEU A 109 -2.52 15.97 14.56
C LEU A 109 -2.92 15.55 15.99
N ASP A 110 -3.23 16.52 16.85
CA ASP A 110 -3.71 16.26 18.21
C ASP A 110 -5.10 15.59 18.21
N ASP A 111 -5.99 16.03 17.32
CA ASP A 111 -7.29 15.40 17.11
C ASP A 111 -7.15 13.95 16.63
N TYR A 112 -6.21 13.67 15.73
CA TYR A 112 -5.93 12.31 15.25
C TYR A 112 -5.50 11.39 16.38
N VAL A 113 -4.54 11.81 17.22
CA VAL A 113 -4.11 11.01 18.39
C VAL A 113 -5.32 10.63 19.24
N SER A 114 -6.19 11.61 19.54
CA SER A 114 -7.39 11.41 20.36
C SER A 114 -8.40 10.48 19.69
N ALA A 115 -8.62 10.63 18.38
CA ALA A 115 -9.52 9.79 17.61
C ALA A 115 -9.05 8.34 17.56
N GLN A 116 -7.74 8.10 17.37
CA GLN A 116 -7.18 6.76 17.33
C GLN A 116 -7.15 6.09 18.70
N ALA A 117 -6.88 6.84 19.77
CA ALA A 117 -6.99 6.34 21.14
C ALA A 117 -8.41 5.80 21.43
N PHE A 118 -9.44 6.50 20.93
CA PHE A 118 -10.82 6.02 21.02
C PHE A 118 -11.05 4.75 20.18
N LEU A 119 -10.65 4.74 18.91
CA LEU A 119 -10.87 3.59 18.01
C LEU A 119 -10.18 2.31 18.50
N GLN A 120 -8.99 2.41 19.11
CA GLN A 120 -8.31 1.26 19.70
C GLN A 120 -9.11 0.56 20.83
N ALA A 121 -10.12 1.23 21.42
CA ALA A 121 -10.99 0.66 22.44
C ALA A 121 -12.27 0.02 21.87
N VAL A 122 -12.54 0.17 20.57
CA VAL A 122 -13.77 -0.32 19.94
C VAL A 122 -13.66 -1.81 19.63
N SER A 123 -14.46 -2.63 20.32
CA SER A 123 -14.64 -4.04 19.96
C SER A 123 -15.33 -4.16 18.61
N ASN A 124 -14.86 -5.06 17.77
CA ASN A 124 -15.27 -5.16 16.37
C ASN A 124 -15.21 -6.61 15.86
N PRO A 125 -15.58 -6.89 14.59
CA PRO A 125 -15.56 -8.25 14.06
C PRO A 125 -14.18 -8.94 14.05
N SER A 126 -13.06 -8.20 13.93
CA SER A 126 -11.70 -8.77 14.09
C SER A 126 -11.34 -9.12 15.54
N GLY A 127 -12.04 -8.54 16.52
CA GLY A 127 -11.98 -8.95 17.92
C GLY A 127 -12.06 -7.80 18.92
N SER A 128 -11.56 -8.04 20.14
CA SER A 128 -11.53 -7.02 21.20
C SER A 128 -10.24 -6.19 21.13
N PRO A 129 -10.16 -5.05 21.85
CA PRO A 129 -8.95 -4.23 21.95
C PRO A 129 -7.67 -5.00 22.29
N ASP A 130 -7.76 -6.07 23.09
CA ASP A 130 -6.58 -6.84 23.50
C ASP A 130 -6.46 -8.19 22.74
N ALA A 131 -7.43 -8.51 21.88
CA ALA A 131 -7.53 -9.77 21.16
C ALA A 131 -7.96 -9.55 19.70
N GLY A 132 -7.05 -9.01 18.88
CA GLY A 132 -7.20 -8.95 17.42
C GLY A 132 -7.88 -7.70 16.86
N GLY A 133 -8.65 -6.96 17.68
CA GLY A 133 -9.47 -5.84 17.23
C GLY A 133 -8.71 -4.68 16.58
N LEU A 134 -7.43 -4.48 16.88
CA LEU A 134 -6.62 -3.45 16.22
C LEU A 134 -6.36 -3.73 14.73
N GLY A 135 -6.52 -4.97 14.28
CA GLY A 135 -6.41 -5.35 12.87
C GLY A 135 -7.69 -5.14 12.06
N GLU A 136 -8.72 -4.51 12.63
CA GLU A 136 -9.93 -4.17 11.86
C GLU A 136 -9.58 -3.07 10.84
N PRO A 137 -9.86 -3.29 9.54
CA PRO A 137 -9.47 -2.35 8.50
C PRO A 137 -10.17 -1.00 8.62
N LYS A 138 -11.48 -1.03 8.89
CA LYS A 138 -12.36 0.14 8.80
C LYS A 138 -13.41 0.22 9.90
N PHE A 139 -13.84 1.44 10.17
CA PHE A 139 -14.88 1.79 11.13
C PHE A 139 -15.88 2.76 10.49
N ASN A 140 -17.08 2.84 11.05
CA ASN A 140 -18.02 3.90 10.67
C ASN A 140 -17.44 5.27 11.06
N VAL A 141 -17.80 6.31 10.32
CA VAL A 141 -17.26 7.68 10.56
C VAL A 141 -17.66 8.27 11.91
N ASP A 142 -18.68 7.71 12.56
CA ASP A 142 -19.10 8.03 13.93
C ASP A 142 -18.26 7.31 15.01
N ARG A 143 -17.24 6.56 14.59
CA ARG A 143 -16.31 5.75 15.40
C ARG A 143 -16.92 4.46 15.97
N THR A 144 -18.07 4.02 15.46
CA THR A 144 -18.62 2.70 15.78
C THR A 144 -18.01 1.61 14.90
N ALA A 145 -18.09 0.35 15.34
CA ALA A 145 -17.60 -0.78 14.57
C ALA A 145 -18.40 -0.97 13.28
N PHE A 146 -17.70 -1.19 12.16
CA PHE A 146 -18.35 -1.72 10.96
C PHE A 146 -18.61 -3.22 11.14
N THR A 147 -19.88 -3.64 11.06
CA THR A 147 -20.29 -5.02 11.40
C THR A 147 -20.52 -5.92 10.19
N GLY A 148 -20.45 -5.38 8.97
CA GLY A 148 -20.60 -6.17 7.74
C GLY A 148 -19.41 -7.10 7.45
N ALA A 149 -19.61 -8.07 6.56
CA ALA A 149 -18.52 -8.91 6.03
C ALA A 149 -17.50 -8.04 5.28
N TRP A 150 -16.21 -8.37 5.42
CA TRP A 150 -15.11 -7.60 4.85
C TRP A 150 -13.80 -8.41 4.84
N GLY A 151 -12.84 -8.04 4.00
CA GLY A 151 -11.49 -8.60 3.99
C GLY A 151 -10.71 -8.19 5.25
N ARG A 152 -10.91 -8.94 6.35
CA ARG A 152 -10.30 -8.70 7.66
C ARG A 152 -9.61 -9.96 8.21
N PRO A 153 -8.66 -9.85 9.15
CA PRO A 153 -8.00 -8.60 9.56
C PRO A 153 -7.05 -8.10 8.45
N GLN A 154 -6.74 -6.81 8.51
CA GLN A 154 -5.62 -6.22 7.77
C GLN A 154 -4.59 -5.74 8.79
N ARG A 155 -3.36 -6.25 8.65
CA ARG A 155 -2.35 -6.16 9.72
C ARG A 155 -1.38 -4.99 9.53
N ASP A 156 -1.55 -4.21 8.47
CA ASP A 156 -0.79 -3.01 8.14
C ASP A 156 -1.29 -1.76 8.88
N GLY A 157 -2.58 -1.70 9.23
CA GLY A 157 -3.17 -0.55 9.93
C GLY A 157 -2.41 -0.14 11.19
N PRO A 158 -2.20 -1.05 12.18
CA PRO A 158 -1.44 -0.75 13.38
C PRO A 158 -0.02 -0.24 13.15
N PRO A 159 0.87 -0.92 12.37
CA PRO A 159 2.20 -0.40 12.14
C PRO A 159 2.21 0.96 11.40
N LEU A 160 1.31 1.18 10.43
CA LEU A 160 1.21 2.49 9.75
C LEU A 160 0.81 3.61 10.71
N ARG A 161 -0.15 3.35 11.60
CA ARG A 161 -0.57 4.31 12.63
C ARG A 161 0.57 4.59 13.62
N ALA A 162 1.27 3.55 14.07
CA ALA A 162 2.45 3.69 14.90
C ALA A 162 3.52 4.56 14.23
N THR A 163 3.75 4.40 12.91
CA THR A 163 4.67 5.24 12.14
C THR A 163 4.29 6.71 12.14
N ALA A 164 3.05 7.03 11.75
CA ALA A 164 2.59 8.42 11.71
C ALA A 164 2.72 9.11 13.08
N LEU A 165 2.34 8.40 14.15
CA LEU A 165 2.41 8.90 15.51
C LEU A 165 3.83 8.95 16.07
N THR A 166 4.73 8.06 15.65
CA THR A 166 6.14 8.09 16.06
C THR A 166 6.85 9.31 15.48
N ILE A 167 6.56 9.68 14.23
CA ILE A 167 7.07 10.92 13.64
C ILE A 167 6.60 12.13 14.44
N TYR A 168 5.31 12.18 14.79
CA TYR A 168 4.76 13.27 15.59
C TYR A 168 5.34 13.33 17.02
N ALA A 169 5.48 12.18 17.67
CA ALA A 169 6.06 12.07 19.00
C ALA A 169 7.52 12.54 19.05
N ASN A 170 8.33 12.20 18.03
CA ASN A 170 9.69 12.71 17.93
C ASN A 170 9.70 14.23 17.80
N TRP A 171 8.86 14.82 16.93
CA TRP A 171 8.74 16.26 16.82
C TRP A 171 8.33 16.92 18.16
N LEU A 172 7.37 16.33 18.87
CA LEU A 172 6.97 16.82 20.20
C LEU A 172 8.15 16.82 21.17
N ILE A 173 8.93 15.73 21.24
CA ILE A 173 10.11 15.62 22.11
C ILE A 173 11.11 16.74 21.79
N ASP A 174 11.42 16.94 20.51
CA ASP A 174 12.40 17.91 20.04
C ASP A 174 11.93 19.38 20.26
N ASN A 175 10.62 19.59 20.48
CA ASN A 175 10.00 20.91 20.67
C ASN A 175 9.41 21.09 22.09
N GLY A 176 9.96 20.41 23.09
CA GLY A 176 9.58 20.59 24.51
C GLY A 176 8.28 19.90 24.94
N GLY A 177 7.61 19.20 24.04
CA GLY A 177 6.37 18.44 24.25
C GLY A 177 6.58 16.99 24.75
N LYS A 178 7.70 16.67 25.40
CA LYS A 178 8.00 15.30 25.87
C LYS A 178 6.89 14.70 26.75
N THR A 179 6.27 15.50 27.62
CA THR A 179 5.15 15.06 28.46
C THR A 179 3.94 14.65 27.63
N GLN A 180 3.61 15.38 26.56
CA GLN A 180 2.53 15.02 25.65
C GLN A 180 2.87 13.75 24.85
N ALA A 181 4.10 13.67 24.34
CA ALA A 181 4.58 12.47 23.65
C ALA A 181 4.46 11.22 24.54
N LEU A 182 4.85 11.33 25.82
CA LEU A 182 4.81 10.23 26.78
C LEU A 182 3.39 9.87 27.24
N ASN A 183 2.57 10.85 27.62
CA ASN A 183 1.31 10.58 28.30
C ASN A 183 0.13 10.44 27.34
N THR A 184 0.22 10.98 26.12
CA THR A 184 -0.90 11.04 25.18
C THR A 184 -0.63 10.23 23.91
N VAL A 185 0.56 10.35 23.33
CA VAL A 185 0.86 9.70 22.04
C VAL A 185 1.39 8.29 22.21
N TRP A 186 2.34 8.08 23.12
CA TRP A 186 2.97 6.78 23.37
C TRP A 186 1.98 5.65 23.72
N PRO A 187 0.93 5.84 24.53
CA PRO A 187 -0.03 4.76 24.81
C PRO A 187 -0.72 4.21 23.56
N VAL A 188 -0.97 5.06 22.55
CA VAL A 188 -1.55 4.63 21.27
C VAL A 188 -0.52 3.81 20.48
N ILE A 189 0.72 4.32 20.38
CA ILE A 189 1.83 3.65 19.70
C ILE A 189 2.13 2.29 20.34
N ALA A 190 2.20 2.21 21.68
CA ALA A 190 2.57 1.00 22.39
C ALA A 190 1.61 -0.16 22.12
N LYS A 191 0.29 0.11 22.01
CA LYS A 191 -0.72 -0.89 21.64
C LYS A 191 -0.54 -1.40 20.20
N ASP A 192 -0.27 -0.49 19.26
CA ASP A 192 -0.04 -0.85 17.85
C ASP A 192 1.25 -1.67 17.68
N LEU A 193 2.32 -1.33 18.41
CA LEU A 193 3.57 -2.08 18.38
C LEU A 193 3.42 -3.46 19.03
N ALA A 194 2.67 -3.57 20.15
CA ALA A 194 2.35 -4.85 20.75
C ALA A 194 1.54 -5.75 19.81
N TYR A 195 0.58 -5.19 19.08
CA TYR A 195 -0.13 -5.91 18.01
C TYR A 195 0.84 -6.40 16.94
N THR A 196 1.72 -5.50 16.45
CA THR A 196 2.68 -5.82 15.39
C THR A 196 3.63 -6.95 15.80
N VAL A 197 4.22 -6.89 17.00
CA VAL A 197 5.07 -7.97 17.54
C VAL A 197 4.33 -9.31 17.60
N ARG A 198 3.05 -9.28 17.97
CA ARG A 198 2.24 -10.50 18.15
C ARG A 198 1.79 -11.13 16.84
N TYR A 199 1.46 -10.33 15.83
CA TYR A 199 0.72 -10.80 14.66
C TYR A 199 1.47 -10.69 13.32
N TRP A 200 2.70 -10.14 13.27
CA TRP A 200 3.43 -9.96 12.00
C TRP A 200 3.64 -11.25 11.19
N ASN A 201 3.77 -12.40 11.87
CA ASN A 201 3.98 -13.71 11.24
C ASN A 201 2.67 -14.52 11.08
N GLN A 202 1.53 -13.83 10.96
CA GLN A 202 0.24 -14.43 10.65
C GLN A 202 -0.34 -13.83 9.39
N THR A 203 -1.06 -14.63 8.59
CA THR A 203 -1.72 -14.14 7.39
C THR A 203 -2.82 -13.13 7.72
N GLY A 204 -3.09 -12.26 6.77
CA GLY A 204 -4.18 -11.29 6.78
C GLY A 204 -4.43 -10.81 5.36
N PHE A 205 -5.43 -9.96 5.19
CA PHE A 205 -5.70 -9.34 3.90
C PHE A 205 -4.64 -8.28 3.58
N ASP A 206 -4.32 -8.17 2.29
CA ASP A 206 -3.42 -7.16 1.77
C ASP A 206 -4.06 -5.76 1.74
N LEU A 207 -3.28 -4.75 1.32
CA LEU A 207 -3.75 -3.37 1.21
C LEU A 207 -4.89 -3.18 0.19
N TRP A 208 -5.12 -4.14 -0.70
CA TRP A 208 -6.24 -4.10 -1.63
C TRP A 208 -7.50 -4.76 -1.07
N GLU A 209 -7.43 -5.28 0.15
CA GLU A 209 -8.54 -5.91 0.88
C GLU A 209 -9.03 -7.21 0.23
N GLU A 210 -8.17 -7.88 -0.56
CA GLU A 210 -8.55 -8.98 -1.46
C GLU A 210 -7.83 -10.28 -1.13
N VAL A 211 -6.51 -10.23 -0.96
CA VAL A 211 -5.68 -11.43 -0.87
C VAL A 211 -5.36 -11.72 0.59
N ASN A 212 -5.93 -12.79 1.13
CA ASN A 212 -5.58 -13.31 2.44
C ASN A 212 -4.31 -14.17 2.35
N GLY A 213 -3.17 -13.57 2.68
CA GLY A 213 -1.84 -14.17 2.59
C GLY A 213 -0.84 -13.42 3.44
N SER A 214 0.40 -13.33 2.98
CA SER A 214 1.43 -12.46 3.55
C SER A 214 1.78 -11.38 2.53
N SER A 215 1.50 -10.12 2.86
CA SER A 215 1.65 -8.99 1.93
C SER A 215 2.94 -8.21 2.15
N PHE A 216 3.65 -7.86 1.07
CA PHE A 216 4.93 -7.16 1.15
C PHE A 216 4.79 -5.80 1.86
N PHE A 217 3.76 -5.03 1.50
CA PHE A 217 3.42 -3.76 2.14
C PHE A 217 3.21 -3.89 3.65
N THR A 218 2.48 -4.90 4.10
CA THR A 218 2.23 -5.14 5.53
C THR A 218 3.52 -5.44 6.29
N LEU A 219 4.41 -6.25 5.71
CA LEU A 219 5.68 -6.61 6.35
C LEU A 219 6.67 -5.44 6.34
N ALA A 220 6.70 -4.66 5.26
CA ALA A 220 7.51 -3.44 5.17
C ALA A 220 7.08 -2.39 6.21
N ALA A 221 5.77 -2.16 6.36
CA ALA A 221 5.23 -1.28 7.40
C ALA A 221 5.56 -1.80 8.81
N SER A 222 5.40 -3.12 9.04
CA SER A 222 5.71 -3.77 10.31
C SER A 222 7.18 -3.60 10.70
N HIS A 223 8.11 -3.83 9.76
CA HIS A 223 9.54 -3.67 10.02
C HIS A 223 9.87 -2.24 10.46
N ARG A 224 9.46 -1.25 9.66
CA ARG A 224 9.69 0.16 9.96
C ARG A 224 9.14 0.54 11.34
N ALA A 225 7.88 0.21 11.61
CA ALA A 225 7.21 0.58 12.86
C ALA A 225 7.92 0.00 14.10
N LEU A 226 8.36 -1.26 14.02
CA LEU A 226 9.08 -1.91 15.13
C LEU A 226 10.45 -1.25 15.39
N VAL A 227 11.17 -0.86 14.34
CA VAL A 227 12.46 -0.17 14.45
C VAL A 227 12.30 1.20 15.08
N GLU A 228 11.47 2.06 14.48
CA GLU A 228 11.32 3.45 14.96
C GLU A 228 10.60 3.50 16.32
N GLY A 229 9.67 2.57 16.57
CA GLY A 229 8.99 2.40 17.84
C GLY A 229 9.92 1.98 18.97
N ALA A 230 10.86 1.07 18.72
CA ALA A 230 11.88 0.69 19.70
C ALA A 230 12.78 1.89 20.05
N ALA A 231 13.20 2.66 19.04
CA ALA A 231 14.00 3.87 19.26
C ALA A 231 13.24 4.94 20.06
N LEU A 232 11.96 5.18 19.74
CA LEU A 232 11.11 6.11 20.48
C LEU A 232 10.93 5.67 21.94
N ALA A 233 10.72 4.37 22.19
CA ALA A 233 10.59 3.83 23.53
C ALA A 233 11.79 4.21 24.39
N THR A 234 13.01 4.02 23.87
CA THR A 234 14.25 4.42 24.54
C THR A 234 14.29 5.93 24.83
N LYS A 235 13.95 6.79 23.87
CA LYS A 235 13.91 8.26 24.08
C LYS A 235 12.93 8.69 25.18
N LEU A 236 11.83 7.97 25.32
CA LEU A 236 10.78 8.22 26.31
C LEU A 236 11.03 7.55 27.68
N GLY A 237 12.07 6.72 27.81
CA GLY A 237 12.29 5.91 29.01
C GLY A 237 11.23 4.80 29.19
N GLN A 238 10.67 4.32 28.08
CA GLN A 238 9.64 3.28 28.01
C GLN A 238 10.22 1.99 27.42
N THR A 239 9.46 0.91 27.49
CA THR A 239 9.84 -0.38 26.90
C THR A 239 8.93 -0.73 25.72
N CYS A 240 9.51 -1.31 24.67
CA CYS A 240 8.80 -1.89 23.54
C CYS A 240 9.08 -3.40 23.53
N SER A 241 8.31 -4.15 24.33
CA SER A 241 8.56 -5.58 24.53
C SER A 241 8.51 -6.34 23.21
N GLY A 242 9.59 -7.03 22.86
CA GLY A 242 9.72 -7.83 21.64
C GLY A 242 10.02 -7.05 20.36
N CYS A 243 9.97 -5.72 20.35
CA CYS A 243 10.14 -4.94 19.10
C CYS A 243 11.53 -5.10 18.48
N ALA A 244 12.58 -4.94 19.29
CA ALA A 244 13.97 -5.12 18.85
C ALA A 244 14.29 -6.57 18.42
N ALA A 245 13.59 -7.56 18.97
CA ALA A 245 13.76 -8.96 18.61
C ALA A 245 12.98 -9.33 17.34
N ALA A 246 11.79 -8.76 17.14
CA ALA A 246 10.93 -9.02 16.00
C ALA A 246 11.41 -8.32 14.73
N ALA A 247 11.90 -7.08 14.80
CA ALA A 247 12.26 -6.30 13.61
C ALA A 247 13.24 -7.02 12.66
N PRO A 248 14.37 -7.62 13.12
CA PRO A 248 15.26 -8.36 12.22
C PRO A 248 14.59 -9.59 11.59
N GLN A 249 13.67 -10.25 12.29
CA GLN A 249 12.95 -11.43 11.78
C GLN A 249 11.90 -11.06 10.73
N VAL A 250 11.19 -9.95 10.93
CA VAL A 250 10.31 -9.35 9.93
C VAL A 250 11.11 -9.02 8.66
N LEU A 251 12.28 -8.39 8.81
CA LEU A 251 13.17 -8.09 7.69
C LEU A 251 13.66 -9.36 6.98
N CYS A 252 13.96 -10.42 7.73
CA CYS A 252 14.32 -11.72 7.18
C CYS A 252 13.19 -12.28 6.31
N PHE A 253 11.96 -12.26 6.82
CA PHE A 253 10.81 -12.75 6.08
C PHE A 253 10.53 -11.91 4.82
N ALA A 254 10.68 -10.58 4.90
CA ALA A 254 10.54 -9.68 3.75
C ALA A 254 11.48 -10.03 2.57
N GLN A 255 12.60 -10.73 2.82
CA GLN A 255 13.48 -11.19 1.74
C GLN A 255 12.83 -12.26 0.85
N SER A 256 11.86 -13.01 1.38
CA SER A 256 11.17 -14.11 0.67
C SER A 256 10.28 -13.64 -0.48
N PHE A 257 9.96 -12.35 -0.52
CA PHE A 257 9.14 -11.74 -1.58
C PHE A 257 9.93 -11.48 -2.86
N TRP A 258 11.28 -11.51 -2.80
CA TRP A 258 12.11 -11.27 -3.98
C TRP A 258 12.21 -12.54 -4.84
N THR A 259 11.70 -12.48 -6.08
CA THR A 259 11.68 -13.61 -7.03
C THR A 259 13.00 -13.84 -7.75
N GLY A 260 13.98 -12.95 -7.59
CA GLY A 260 15.17 -12.88 -8.44
C GLY A 260 15.10 -11.79 -9.51
N SER A 261 13.91 -11.27 -9.84
CA SER A 261 13.73 -10.24 -10.87
C SER A 261 12.71 -9.13 -10.53
N TYR A 262 11.70 -9.44 -9.72
CA TYR A 262 10.72 -8.49 -9.19
C TYR A 262 10.23 -8.96 -7.79
N ILE A 263 9.41 -8.14 -7.14
CA ILE A 263 8.81 -8.49 -5.85
C ILE A 263 7.45 -9.15 -6.11
N ASP A 264 7.30 -10.43 -5.72
CA ASP A 264 5.98 -11.06 -5.63
C ASP A 264 5.28 -10.50 -4.40
N SER A 265 4.28 -9.64 -4.59
CA SER A 265 3.75 -8.78 -3.53
C SER A 265 2.89 -9.50 -2.49
N ASN A 266 2.41 -10.71 -2.79
CA ASN A 266 1.64 -11.54 -1.86
C ASN A 266 2.10 -13.00 -1.95
N ILE A 267 2.67 -13.51 -0.86
CA ILE A 267 3.13 -14.90 -0.75
C ILE A 267 2.32 -15.67 0.32
N ASN A 268 2.61 -16.96 0.50
CA ASN A 268 1.86 -17.87 1.39
C ASN A 268 0.38 -17.99 1.02
N VAL A 269 0.09 -17.86 -0.27
CA VAL A 269 -1.23 -17.98 -0.88
C VAL A 269 -1.05 -18.49 -2.30
N ASN A 270 -2.08 -19.13 -2.84
CA ASN A 270 -2.16 -19.43 -4.27
C ASN A 270 -3.37 -18.67 -4.84
N ASP A 271 -3.15 -17.42 -5.22
CA ASP A 271 -4.19 -16.50 -5.72
C ASP A 271 -4.28 -16.46 -7.25
N GLY A 272 -3.37 -17.16 -7.95
CA GLY A 272 -3.28 -17.18 -9.40
C GLY A 272 -2.74 -15.89 -10.03
N ARG A 273 -2.20 -14.95 -9.24
CA ARG A 273 -1.62 -13.69 -9.73
C ARG A 273 -0.12 -13.84 -10.00
N THR A 274 0.42 -12.94 -10.81
CA THR A 274 1.87 -12.87 -11.11
C THR A 274 2.71 -12.33 -9.96
N GLY A 275 2.10 -11.63 -9.01
CA GLY A 275 2.77 -10.94 -7.90
C GLY A 275 3.25 -9.52 -8.23
N LYS A 276 3.21 -9.10 -9.51
CA LYS A 276 3.60 -7.75 -9.95
C LYS A 276 2.50 -6.75 -9.61
N ASP A 277 2.71 -6.01 -8.55
CA ASP A 277 1.67 -5.16 -7.95
C ASP A 277 2.28 -3.84 -7.44
N ALA A 278 1.55 -2.74 -7.60
CA ALA A 278 1.87 -1.43 -7.07
C ALA A 278 2.00 -1.40 -5.53
N ASN A 279 1.49 -2.41 -4.83
CA ASN A 279 1.84 -2.77 -3.45
C ASN A 279 3.34 -2.56 -3.18
N SER A 280 4.19 -3.11 -4.03
CA SER A 280 5.64 -3.04 -3.89
C SER A 280 6.22 -1.62 -4.08
N LEU A 281 5.64 -0.81 -4.98
CA LEU A 281 6.01 0.59 -5.17
C LEU A 281 5.61 1.43 -3.95
N ILE A 282 4.36 1.26 -3.49
CA ILE A 282 3.80 1.91 -2.31
C ILE A 282 4.63 1.56 -1.06
N SER A 283 5.05 0.31 -0.94
CA SER A 283 5.94 -0.14 0.13
C SER A 283 7.26 0.64 0.14
N SER A 284 7.94 0.72 -1.02
CA SER A 284 9.23 1.39 -1.15
C SER A 284 9.17 2.89 -0.79
N ILE A 285 8.11 3.60 -1.19
CA ILE A 285 7.94 5.04 -0.85
C ILE A 285 7.57 5.27 0.62
N HIS A 286 6.83 4.34 1.24
CA HIS A 286 6.45 4.47 2.64
C HIS A 286 7.51 3.94 3.62
N THR A 287 8.52 3.22 3.15
CA THR A 287 9.73 2.87 3.93
C THR A 287 11.00 3.61 3.48
N PHE A 288 10.85 4.60 2.59
CA PHE A 288 11.93 5.52 2.22
C PHE A 288 12.57 6.17 3.45
N ASP A 289 13.90 6.12 3.54
CA ASP A 289 14.71 6.86 4.49
C ASP A 289 15.69 7.78 3.72
N PRO A 290 15.68 9.11 3.97
CA PRO A 290 16.59 10.03 3.30
C PRO A 290 18.07 9.83 3.70
N ALA A 291 18.35 9.16 4.82
CA ALA A 291 19.70 8.85 5.27
C ALA A 291 20.18 7.47 4.82
N ALA A 292 19.30 6.65 4.22
CA ALA A 292 19.67 5.32 3.75
C ALA A 292 20.56 5.35 2.51
N LYS A 293 21.35 4.28 2.38
CA LYS A 293 22.00 3.91 1.13
C LYS A 293 20.98 3.26 0.19
N CYS A 294 21.42 2.86 -1.00
CA CYS A 294 20.62 2.02 -1.91
C CYS A 294 20.55 0.56 -1.43
N THR A 295 19.98 0.35 -0.24
CA THR A 295 19.95 -0.94 0.45
C THR A 295 18.88 -1.87 -0.14
N ASP A 296 19.29 -3.01 -0.71
CA ASP A 296 18.38 -4.03 -1.25
C ASP A 296 17.58 -4.77 -0.16
N ALA A 297 18.14 -4.97 1.03
CA ALA A 297 17.48 -5.70 2.11
C ALA A 297 16.20 -5.00 2.60
N THR A 298 16.20 -3.67 2.63
CA THR A 298 15.04 -2.84 3.02
C THR A 298 14.31 -2.26 1.80
N PHE A 299 14.70 -2.68 0.57
CA PHE A 299 14.08 -2.28 -0.68
C PHE A 299 13.96 -0.75 -0.84
N GLN A 300 15.01 -0.02 -0.45
CA GLN A 300 15.04 1.44 -0.58
C GLN A 300 14.81 1.87 -2.04
N PRO A 301 14.21 3.05 -2.29
CA PRO A 301 13.84 3.47 -3.64
C PRO A 301 14.96 3.38 -4.69
N CYS A 302 16.20 3.70 -4.30
CA CYS A 302 17.37 3.62 -5.19
C CYS A 302 18.07 2.25 -5.24
N SER A 303 17.60 1.26 -4.47
CA SER A 303 18.14 -0.10 -4.44
C SER A 303 17.93 -0.82 -5.77
N ALA A 304 18.81 -1.78 -6.08
CA ALA A 304 18.74 -2.46 -7.37
C ALA A 304 17.45 -3.29 -7.51
N ARG A 305 17.01 -3.93 -6.42
CA ARG A 305 15.74 -4.68 -6.37
C ARG A 305 14.52 -3.77 -6.58
N ALA A 306 14.50 -2.60 -5.94
CA ALA A 306 13.37 -1.67 -6.09
C ALA A 306 13.27 -1.11 -7.52
N LEU A 307 14.40 -0.83 -8.17
CA LEU A 307 14.42 -0.34 -9.56
C LEU A 307 14.04 -1.43 -10.57
N ALA A 308 14.53 -2.65 -10.40
CA ALA A 308 14.13 -3.80 -11.21
C ALA A 308 12.63 -4.08 -11.08
N ASN A 309 12.12 -4.01 -9.85
CA ASN A 309 10.70 -4.13 -9.56
C ASN A 309 9.87 -3.00 -10.19
N HIS A 310 10.33 -1.74 -10.10
CA HIS A 310 9.66 -0.59 -10.73
C HIS A 310 9.44 -0.82 -12.22
N LYS A 311 10.49 -1.27 -12.93
CA LYS A 311 10.37 -1.68 -14.34
C LYS A 311 9.34 -2.80 -14.51
N ALA A 312 9.46 -3.90 -13.75
CA ALA A 312 8.59 -5.07 -13.92
C ALA A 312 7.11 -4.75 -13.70
N VAL A 313 6.79 -3.94 -12.67
CA VAL A 313 5.43 -3.52 -12.34
C VAL A 313 4.89 -2.57 -13.42
N THR A 314 5.63 -1.51 -13.77
CA THR A 314 5.15 -0.52 -14.74
C THR A 314 5.00 -1.10 -16.14
N ASP A 315 5.88 -2.03 -16.53
CA ASP A 315 5.79 -2.75 -17.80
C ASP A 315 4.57 -3.66 -17.90
N SER A 316 4.11 -4.23 -16.78
CA SER A 316 2.89 -5.06 -16.76
C SER A 316 1.65 -4.29 -17.22
N PHE A 317 1.62 -2.97 -17.03
CA PHE A 317 0.50 -2.10 -17.41
C PHE A 317 0.57 -1.56 -18.84
N ARG A 318 1.71 -1.66 -19.52
CA ARG A 318 1.90 -1.09 -20.87
C ARG A 318 0.95 -1.69 -21.90
N SER A 319 0.63 -2.98 -21.76
CA SER A 319 -0.15 -3.73 -22.75
C SER A 319 -1.63 -3.91 -22.40
N VAL A 320 -2.00 -3.69 -21.13
CA VAL A 320 -3.37 -4.00 -20.63
C VAL A 320 -4.31 -2.80 -20.66
N TYR A 321 -3.80 -1.57 -20.77
CA TYR A 321 -4.60 -0.34 -20.84
C TYR A 321 -4.50 0.31 -22.21
N ALA A 322 -5.64 0.64 -22.82
CA ALA A 322 -5.65 1.27 -24.14
C ALA A 322 -5.05 2.69 -24.12
N ILE A 323 -5.14 3.42 -23.01
CA ILE A 323 -4.46 4.71 -22.85
C ILE A 323 -2.93 4.61 -22.85
N ASN A 324 -2.37 3.42 -22.63
CA ASN A 324 -0.93 3.17 -22.69
C ASN A 324 -0.46 2.66 -24.06
N LYS A 325 -1.38 2.44 -25.00
CA LYS A 325 -1.08 1.81 -26.30
C LYS A 325 -0.03 2.62 -27.07
N GLY A 326 1.03 1.94 -27.49
CA GLY A 326 2.11 2.54 -28.29
C GLY A 326 3.15 3.31 -27.49
N ILE A 327 3.03 3.41 -26.17
CA ILE A 327 4.03 4.07 -25.32
C ILE A 327 5.23 3.14 -25.11
N ALA A 328 6.36 3.51 -25.71
CA ALA A 328 7.59 2.73 -25.70
C ALA A 328 8.20 2.55 -24.30
N GLN A 329 9.09 1.55 -24.17
CA GLN A 329 9.94 1.36 -23.00
C GLN A 329 10.72 2.65 -22.66
N GLY A 330 10.94 2.88 -21.37
CA GLY A 330 11.59 4.11 -20.89
C GLY A 330 10.73 5.38 -20.93
N LYS A 331 9.44 5.27 -21.30
CA LYS A 331 8.43 6.32 -21.17
C LYS A 331 7.39 5.95 -20.13
N ALA A 332 6.96 6.93 -19.33
CA ALA A 332 5.99 6.72 -18.26
C ALA A 332 4.65 6.24 -18.82
N VAL A 333 3.93 5.45 -18.04
CA VAL A 333 2.61 4.90 -18.37
C VAL A 333 1.68 5.03 -17.18
N ALA A 334 0.37 4.97 -17.44
CA ALA A 334 -0.62 4.91 -16.38
C ALA A 334 -0.51 3.55 -15.67
N VAL A 335 -0.44 3.57 -14.34
CA VAL A 335 -0.20 2.38 -13.50
C VAL A 335 -1.48 2.07 -12.72
N GLY A 336 -1.87 0.80 -12.65
CA GLY A 336 -3.00 0.33 -11.84
C GLY A 336 -2.54 -0.25 -10.50
N ARG A 337 -3.35 -1.12 -9.89
CA ARG A 337 -2.95 -1.92 -8.72
C ARG A 337 -2.08 -3.10 -9.16
N TYR A 338 -2.66 -4.01 -9.92
CA TYR A 338 -2.00 -5.17 -10.55
C TYR A 338 -2.68 -5.45 -11.90
N SER A 339 -2.04 -6.19 -12.80
CA SER A 339 -2.49 -6.32 -14.20
C SER A 339 -3.76 -7.16 -14.37
N GLU A 340 -4.03 -8.03 -13.40
CA GLU A 340 -5.14 -8.96 -13.30
C GLU A 340 -6.38 -8.33 -12.66
N ASP A 341 -6.34 -7.03 -12.34
CA ASP A 341 -7.40 -6.30 -11.63
C ASP A 341 -8.72 -6.32 -12.40
N VAL A 342 -9.81 -6.54 -11.67
CA VAL A 342 -11.19 -6.55 -12.18
C VAL A 342 -12.11 -5.61 -11.42
N TYR A 343 -11.64 -4.95 -10.34
CA TYR A 343 -12.43 -3.97 -9.61
C TYR A 343 -12.69 -2.75 -10.50
N TYR A 344 -13.97 -2.45 -10.73
CA TYR A 344 -14.41 -1.50 -11.77
C TYR A 344 -13.81 -1.79 -13.17
N ASN A 345 -13.61 -3.07 -13.50
CA ASN A 345 -12.94 -3.57 -14.72
C ASN A 345 -11.42 -3.39 -14.78
N GLY A 346 -10.77 -3.05 -13.67
CA GLY A 346 -9.32 -2.91 -13.56
C GLY A 346 -8.79 -1.71 -14.33
N ASN A 347 -8.52 -0.61 -13.62
CA ASN A 347 -8.09 0.65 -14.21
C ASN A 347 -6.78 1.14 -13.60
N PRO A 348 -6.13 2.12 -14.24
CA PRO A 348 -5.16 2.97 -13.57
C PRO A 348 -5.71 3.64 -12.31
N TRP A 349 -4.83 3.82 -11.32
CA TRP A 349 -5.14 4.56 -10.11
C TRP A 349 -4.26 5.81 -10.04
N TYR A 350 -4.81 6.92 -9.54
CA TYR A 350 -4.02 8.14 -9.36
C TYR A 350 -2.86 7.88 -8.39
N LEU A 351 -3.16 7.29 -7.23
CA LEU A 351 -2.16 7.05 -6.19
C LEU A 351 -1.04 6.10 -6.62
N THR A 352 -1.30 5.10 -7.47
CA THR A 352 -0.25 4.15 -7.91
C THR A 352 0.61 4.75 -9.03
N THR A 353 0.01 5.54 -9.93
CA THR A 353 0.76 6.33 -10.92
C THR A 353 1.65 7.37 -10.23
N LEU A 354 1.17 7.98 -9.14
CA LEU A 354 1.94 8.90 -8.30
C LEU A 354 3.04 8.17 -7.51
N ALA A 355 2.77 6.98 -6.97
CA ALA A 355 3.77 6.18 -6.27
C ALA A 355 4.94 5.78 -7.18
N ALA A 356 4.65 5.46 -8.45
CA ALA A 356 5.68 5.20 -9.46
C ALA A 356 6.58 6.43 -9.71
N ALA A 357 6.02 7.64 -9.68
CA ALA A 357 6.79 8.89 -9.76
C ALA A 357 7.62 9.12 -8.48
N GLU A 358 6.99 8.96 -7.32
CA GLU A 358 7.58 9.23 -6.01
C GLU A 358 8.79 8.35 -5.71
N GLN A 359 8.74 7.06 -6.07
CA GLN A 359 9.89 6.17 -5.92
C GLN A 359 11.11 6.69 -6.69
N LEU A 360 10.90 7.20 -7.90
CA LEU A 360 11.99 7.75 -8.74
C LEU A 360 12.53 9.07 -8.19
N TYR A 361 11.67 9.96 -7.68
CA TYR A 361 12.13 11.18 -7.00
C TYR A 361 12.93 10.87 -5.73
N SER A 362 12.47 9.88 -4.95
CA SER A 362 13.17 9.41 -3.76
C SER A 362 14.52 8.78 -4.11
N ALA A 363 14.60 8.02 -5.21
CA ALA A 363 15.86 7.46 -5.70
C ALA A 363 16.85 8.56 -6.15
N LEU A 364 16.36 9.56 -6.89
CA LEU A 364 17.15 10.74 -7.28
C LEU A 364 17.72 11.47 -6.05
N TYR A 365 16.92 11.64 -5.00
CA TYR A 365 17.37 12.23 -3.74
C TYR A 365 18.50 11.39 -3.10
N GLN A 366 18.31 10.07 -3.01
CA GLN A 366 19.30 9.17 -2.40
C GLN A 366 20.62 9.13 -3.18
N TRP A 367 20.58 9.12 -4.51
CA TRP A 367 21.78 9.19 -5.34
C TRP A 367 22.51 10.52 -5.19
N ASP A 368 21.77 11.63 -5.10
CA ASP A 368 22.36 12.96 -4.87
C ASP A 368 23.12 13.03 -3.53
N LYS A 369 22.55 12.45 -2.48
CA LYS A 369 23.16 12.34 -1.14
C LYS A 369 24.35 11.40 -1.09
N GLN A 370 24.27 10.26 -1.80
CA GLN A 370 25.35 9.28 -1.89
C GLN A 370 26.47 9.70 -2.85
N ALA A 371 26.26 10.78 -3.60
CA ALA A 371 27.17 11.29 -4.63
C ALA A 371 27.60 10.23 -5.67
N SER A 372 26.79 9.20 -5.88
CA SER A 372 27.08 8.11 -6.83
C SER A 372 25.83 7.30 -7.18
N ILE A 373 25.89 6.64 -8.35
CA ILE A 373 24.89 5.67 -8.81
C ILE A 373 25.63 4.38 -9.15
N THR A 374 25.20 3.25 -8.60
CA THR A 374 25.72 1.93 -8.99
C THR A 374 24.69 1.20 -9.84
N VAL A 375 25.09 0.82 -11.05
CA VAL A 375 24.33 -0.03 -11.95
C VAL A 375 24.92 -1.44 -11.88
N ASN A 376 24.13 -2.41 -11.44
CA ASN A 376 24.53 -3.82 -11.39
C ASN A 376 23.62 -4.67 -12.30
N SER A 377 23.84 -5.98 -12.34
CA SER A 377 23.05 -6.88 -13.20
C SER A 377 21.55 -6.88 -12.88
N VAL A 378 21.17 -6.64 -11.62
CA VAL A 378 19.76 -6.59 -11.19
C VAL A 378 19.07 -5.33 -11.72
N SER A 379 19.70 -4.16 -11.58
CA SER A 379 19.10 -2.88 -12.03
C SER A 379 19.38 -2.51 -13.48
N LEU A 380 20.25 -3.24 -14.20
CA LEU A 380 20.66 -2.91 -15.56
C LEU A 380 19.48 -2.77 -16.53
N GLY A 381 18.47 -3.64 -16.40
CA GLY A 381 17.27 -3.60 -17.25
C GLY A 381 16.51 -2.29 -17.12
N PHE A 382 16.37 -1.77 -15.90
CA PHE A 382 15.74 -0.47 -15.64
C PHE A 382 16.53 0.67 -16.30
N PHE A 383 17.85 0.70 -16.12
CA PHE A 383 18.65 1.80 -16.67
C PHE A 383 18.75 1.76 -18.19
N LYS A 384 18.79 0.58 -18.82
CA LYS A 384 18.87 0.45 -20.28
C LYS A 384 17.68 1.03 -21.03
N ASP A 385 16.48 0.99 -20.43
CA ASP A 385 15.31 1.63 -21.05
C ASP A 385 15.44 3.15 -21.11
N LEU A 386 16.17 3.75 -20.16
CA LEU A 386 16.31 5.20 -20.02
C LEU A 386 17.59 5.73 -20.67
N VAL A 387 18.66 4.95 -20.62
CA VAL A 387 19.99 5.25 -21.15
C VAL A 387 20.50 3.99 -21.87
N PRO A 388 20.19 3.80 -23.17
CA PRO A 388 20.44 2.53 -23.89
C PRO A 388 21.89 2.04 -23.89
N SER A 389 22.86 2.96 -23.86
CA SER A 389 24.29 2.64 -23.85
C SER A 389 24.87 2.37 -22.45
N ILE A 390 24.04 2.36 -21.40
CA ILE A 390 24.52 2.18 -20.03
C ILE A 390 25.09 0.77 -19.80
N ALA A 391 26.17 0.71 -19.03
CA ALA A 391 26.83 -0.53 -18.61
C ALA A 391 26.74 -0.69 -17.09
N THR A 392 27.15 -1.86 -16.59
CA THR A 392 27.34 -2.04 -15.14
C THR A 392 28.55 -1.23 -14.68
N GLY A 393 28.45 -0.63 -13.50
CA GLY A 393 29.53 0.18 -12.92
C GLY A 393 29.01 1.17 -11.89
N THR A 394 29.93 1.89 -11.28
CA THR A 394 29.62 2.98 -10.34
C THR A 394 29.99 4.31 -10.97
N TYR A 395 29.01 5.21 -11.04
CA TYR A 395 29.12 6.51 -11.69
C TYR A 395 29.05 7.60 -10.62
N ALA A 396 30.15 8.34 -10.45
CA ALA A 396 30.24 9.42 -9.47
C ALA A 396 29.42 10.65 -9.90
N LYS A 397 28.89 11.39 -8.92
CA LYS A 397 28.22 12.67 -9.12
C LYS A 397 29.14 13.64 -9.88
N GLY A 398 28.60 14.29 -10.90
CA GLY A 398 29.34 15.18 -11.80
C GLY A 398 29.94 14.50 -13.04
N SER A 399 29.98 13.16 -13.11
CA SER A 399 30.31 12.47 -14.36
C SER A 399 29.21 12.65 -15.41
N ALA A 400 29.56 12.63 -16.69
CA ALA A 400 28.59 12.74 -17.79
C ALA A 400 27.51 11.63 -17.73
N THR A 401 27.92 10.41 -17.34
CA THR A 401 26.99 9.28 -17.19
C THR A 401 26.03 9.47 -16.03
N TYR A 402 26.51 9.95 -14.87
CA TYR A 402 25.64 10.30 -13.75
C TYR A 402 24.59 11.32 -14.18
N THR A 403 25.01 12.42 -14.80
CA THR A 403 24.10 13.47 -15.27
C THR A 403 23.08 12.96 -16.29
N SER A 404 23.51 12.06 -17.19
CA SER A 404 22.62 11.42 -18.17
C SER A 404 21.56 10.56 -17.49
N ILE A 405 21.96 9.72 -16.52
CA ILE A 405 21.04 8.88 -15.74
C ILE A 405 20.05 9.74 -14.97
N THR A 406 20.52 10.71 -14.18
CA THR A 406 19.62 11.50 -13.33
C THR A 406 18.65 12.34 -14.15
N SER A 407 19.08 12.87 -15.30
CA SER A 407 18.21 13.63 -16.21
C SER A 407 17.15 12.74 -16.86
N ALA A 408 17.53 11.54 -17.30
CA ALA A 408 16.60 10.58 -17.89
C ALA A 408 15.58 10.06 -16.86
N VAL A 409 16.03 9.71 -15.65
CA VAL A 409 15.14 9.28 -14.55
C VAL A 409 14.21 10.41 -14.12
N LYS A 410 14.70 11.66 -14.02
CA LYS A 410 13.85 12.82 -13.71
C LYS A 410 12.77 13.04 -14.76
N THR A 411 13.13 12.93 -16.05
CA THR A 411 12.19 13.03 -17.17
C THR A 411 11.15 11.90 -17.12
N TYR A 412 11.57 10.69 -16.80
CA TYR A 412 10.69 9.54 -16.65
C TYR A 412 9.72 9.71 -15.47
N ALA A 413 10.20 10.19 -14.32
CA ALA A 413 9.38 10.51 -13.15
C ALA A 413 8.36 11.62 -13.44
N ASP A 414 8.78 12.72 -14.10
CA ASP A 414 7.88 13.80 -14.51
C ASP A 414 6.84 13.33 -15.54
N GLY A 415 7.15 12.29 -16.33
CA GLY A 415 6.18 11.65 -17.22
C GLY A 415 4.98 11.05 -16.49
N TYR A 416 5.16 10.48 -15.30
CA TYR A 416 4.05 9.95 -14.50
C TYR A 416 3.16 11.08 -13.96
N ILE A 417 3.75 12.20 -13.52
CA ILE A 417 2.99 13.39 -13.13
C ILE A 417 2.24 14.00 -14.33
N ALA A 418 2.84 13.99 -15.52
CA ALA A 418 2.17 14.46 -16.74
C ALA A 418 0.96 13.60 -17.12
N ILE A 419 0.99 12.29 -16.84
CA ILE A 419 -0.18 11.40 -17.00
C ILE A 419 -1.28 11.78 -16.01
N VAL A 420 -0.93 12.02 -14.74
CA VAL A 420 -1.88 12.51 -13.75
C VAL A 420 -2.47 13.84 -14.19
N GLN A 421 -1.65 14.80 -14.61
CA GLN A 421 -2.08 16.09 -15.16
C GLN A 421 -3.09 15.93 -16.30
N LYS A 422 -2.82 15.03 -17.24
CA LYS A 422 -3.67 14.79 -18.40
C LYS A 422 -5.07 14.28 -18.02
N TYR A 423 -5.15 13.45 -16.98
CA TYR A 423 -6.39 12.78 -16.57
C TYR A 423 -7.01 13.36 -15.29
N THR A 424 -6.44 14.43 -14.74
CA THR A 424 -7.07 15.21 -13.67
C THR A 424 -8.12 16.14 -14.30
N PRO A 425 -9.40 16.07 -13.88
CA PRO A 425 -10.44 16.97 -14.38
C PRO A 425 -10.14 18.44 -13.99
N SER A 426 -10.79 19.39 -14.68
CA SER A 426 -10.50 20.82 -14.57
C SER A 426 -10.70 21.41 -13.17
N ASN A 427 -11.53 20.79 -12.33
CA ASN A 427 -11.73 21.16 -10.93
C ASN A 427 -10.63 20.64 -9.98
N GLY A 428 -9.69 19.84 -10.49
CA GLY A 428 -8.60 19.23 -9.72
C GLY A 428 -9.04 18.06 -8.82
N GLY A 429 -10.27 17.58 -8.94
CA GLY A 429 -10.77 16.42 -8.20
C GLY A 429 -9.96 15.16 -8.52
N LEU A 430 -9.42 14.48 -7.51
CA LEU A 430 -8.72 13.21 -7.69
C LEU A 430 -9.60 12.08 -7.16
N ALA A 431 -10.19 11.32 -8.07
CA ALA A 431 -10.91 10.10 -7.73
C ALA A 431 -9.92 9.00 -7.31
N GLU A 432 -10.44 7.81 -7.05
CA GLU A 432 -9.64 6.60 -6.87
C GLU A 432 -8.98 6.17 -8.19
N GLN A 433 -9.77 6.11 -9.26
CA GLN A 433 -9.37 5.54 -10.56
C GLN A 433 -9.59 6.52 -11.71
N PHE A 434 -8.91 6.27 -12.83
CA PHE A 434 -9.26 6.85 -14.13
C PHE A 434 -9.28 5.77 -15.22
N ASP A 435 -10.29 5.79 -16.09
CA ASP A 435 -10.68 4.68 -16.95
C ASP A 435 -9.54 4.28 -17.91
N LYS A 436 -9.30 2.97 -18.04
CA LYS A 436 -8.20 2.44 -18.84
C LYS A 436 -8.28 2.71 -20.36
N ASN A 437 -9.44 3.14 -20.86
CA ASN A 437 -9.68 3.37 -22.28
C ASN A 437 -9.69 4.85 -22.65
N ASN A 438 -10.37 5.68 -21.85
CA ASN A 438 -10.54 7.09 -22.15
C ASN A 438 -9.96 8.03 -21.08
N GLY A 439 -9.58 7.51 -19.91
CA GLY A 439 -9.01 8.27 -18.81
C GLY A 439 -10.00 9.14 -18.04
N ALA A 440 -11.31 8.91 -18.18
CA ALA A 440 -12.33 9.56 -17.38
C ALA A 440 -12.24 9.10 -15.91
N PRO A 441 -12.34 10.00 -14.91
CA PRO A 441 -12.35 9.61 -13.50
C PRO A 441 -13.55 8.69 -13.18
N LEU A 442 -13.32 7.67 -12.35
CA LEU A 442 -14.37 6.74 -11.90
C LEU A 442 -14.05 6.17 -10.50
N SER A 443 -14.96 5.32 -10.00
CA SER A 443 -14.96 4.83 -8.62
C SER A 443 -15.13 5.98 -7.61
N ALA A 444 -14.62 5.83 -6.38
CA ALA A 444 -14.77 6.80 -5.31
C ALA A 444 -14.19 8.16 -5.71
N VAL A 445 -15.04 9.20 -5.72
CA VAL A 445 -14.62 10.58 -6.01
C VAL A 445 -13.84 11.17 -4.84
N ASP A 446 -12.95 12.13 -5.10
CA ASP A 446 -12.23 12.88 -4.07
C ASP A 446 -11.59 11.98 -3.00
N LEU A 447 -10.89 10.92 -3.43
CA LEU A 447 -10.27 9.96 -2.53
C LEU A 447 -9.14 10.64 -1.75
N THR A 448 -9.22 10.62 -0.43
CA THR A 448 -8.22 11.27 0.46
C THR A 448 -6.81 10.76 0.18
N TRP A 449 -6.65 9.45 -0.05
CA TRP A 449 -5.34 8.87 -0.35
C TRP A 449 -4.79 9.34 -1.70
N SER A 450 -5.61 9.52 -2.74
CA SER A 450 -5.15 10.10 -4.02
C SER A 450 -4.59 11.51 -3.84
N TYR A 451 -5.25 12.34 -3.02
CA TYR A 451 -4.73 13.67 -2.70
C TYR A 451 -3.44 13.62 -1.86
N ALA A 452 -3.37 12.76 -0.84
CA ALA A 452 -2.16 12.58 -0.04
C ALA A 452 -0.97 12.06 -0.87
N ALA A 453 -1.22 11.14 -1.81
CA ALA A 453 -0.23 10.63 -2.76
C ALA A 453 0.29 11.74 -3.69
N PHE A 454 -0.58 12.69 -4.09
CA PHE A 454 -0.15 13.82 -4.91
C PHE A 454 0.81 14.74 -4.14
N LEU A 455 0.45 15.08 -2.89
CA LEU A 455 1.26 15.90 -2.01
C LEU A 455 2.63 15.27 -1.76
N THR A 456 2.65 13.99 -1.38
CA THR A 456 3.90 13.27 -1.08
C THR A 456 4.81 13.15 -2.31
N ALA A 457 4.28 12.76 -3.47
CA ALA A 457 5.06 12.69 -4.70
C ALA A 457 5.68 14.03 -5.11
N THR A 458 4.93 15.12 -4.99
CA THR A 458 5.39 16.47 -5.36
C THR A 458 6.34 17.09 -4.32
N ASP A 459 6.16 16.77 -3.04
CA ASP A 459 7.11 17.10 -1.99
C ASP A 459 8.47 16.40 -2.26
N ARG A 460 8.47 15.10 -2.62
CA ARG A 460 9.70 14.40 -3.03
C ARG A 460 10.32 15.01 -4.28
N ARG A 461 9.51 15.39 -5.28
CA ARG A 461 10.00 16.09 -6.48
C ARG A 461 10.73 17.40 -6.13
N ALA A 462 10.26 18.11 -5.11
CA ALA A 462 10.86 19.35 -4.61
C ALA A 462 12.04 19.13 -3.63
N GLY A 463 12.42 17.88 -3.35
CA GLY A 463 13.47 17.54 -2.39
C GLY A 463 13.04 17.68 -0.93
N VAL A 464 11.73 17.81 -0.67
CA VAL A 464 11.15 17.83 0.68
C VAL A 464 10.95 16.39 1.13
N VAL A 465 11.66 16.01 2.21
CA VAL A 465 11.69 14.65 2.75
C VAL A 465 11.30 14.65 4.23
N GLY A 466 10.67 13.57 4.68
CA GLY A 466 10.42 13.34 6.11
C GLY A 466 11.71 13.04 6.89
N PRO A 467 11.62 12.93 8.23
CA PRO A 467 12.78 12.55 9.05
C PRO A 467 13.24 11.11 8.75
N THR A 468 14.50 10.82 9.05
CA THR A 468 15.02 9.44 9.05
C THR A 468 14.28 8.60 10.10
N TRP A 469 14.00 7.34 9.76
CA TRP A 469 13.46 6.36 10.71
C TRP A 469 14.56 5.45 11.28
N GLY A 470 15.81 5.66 10.88
CA GLY A 470 16.96 4.91 11.35
C GLY A 470 17.23 3.64 10.54
N GLU A 471 16.92 3.65 9.24
CA GLU A 471 17.25 2.53 8.34
C GLU A 471 18.74 2.12 8.39
N PRO A 472 19.72 3.05 8.40
CA PRO A 472 21.14 2.69 8.29
C PRO A 472 21.66 1.77 9.39
N SER A 473 20.98 1.71 10.54
CA SER A 473 21.35 0.87 11.69
C SER A 473 20.53 -0.41 11.81
N ASN A 474 19.53 -0.64 10.94
CA ASN A 474 18.51 -1.68 11.13
C ASN A 474 18.20 -2.49 9.86
N ASN A 475 19.20 -2.73 9.02
CA ASN A 475 19.03 -3.27 7.66
C ASN A 475 19.69 -4.63 7.39
N VAL A 476 20.19 -5.32 8.43
CA VAL A 476 20.80 -6.65 8.29
C VAL A 476 19.80 -7.72 8.71
N PRO A 477 19.22 -8.49 7.77
CA PRO A 477 18.44 -9.66 8.15
C PRO A 477 19.37 -10.72 8.78
N PRO A 478 18.89 -11.49 9.77
CA PRO A 478 19.62 -12.61 10.33
C PRO A 478 19.88 -13.69 9.28
N THR A 479 20.89 -14.53 9.50
CA THR A 479 21.26 -15.63 8.60
C THR A 479 20.18 -16.72 8.51
N SER A 480 19.44 -16.92 9.59
CA SER A 480 18.29 -17.82 9.65
C SER A 480 17.05 -17.04 10.07
N CYS A 481 15.99 -17.14 9.26
CA CYS A 481 14.69 -16.58 9.61
C CYS A 481 13.98 -17.51 10.60
N SER A 482 13.49 -16.94 11.70
CA SER A 482 12.59 -17.61 12.64
C SER A 482 11.41 -16.71 12.90
N GLY A 483 10.20 -17.22 12.69
CA GLY A 483 9.00 -16.59 13.24
C GLY A 483 9.08 -16.56 14.77
N THR A 484 8.44 -15.59 15.41
CA THR A 484 8.18 -15.65 16.85
C THR A 484 7.55 -17.02 17.17
N PRO A 485 7.95 -17.75 18.23
CA PRO A 485 7.29 -18.99 18.60
C PRO A 485 5.78 -18.76 18.61
N SER A 486 5.07 -19.50 17.76
CA SER A 486 3.66 -19.25 17.54
C SER A 486 2.92 -19.43 18.86
N CYS A 487 2.42 -18.33 19.43
CA CYS A 487 1.61 -18.38 20.63
C CYS A 487 0.27 -18.98 20.25
N ASN A 488 0.19 -20.31 20.24
CA ASN A 488 -0.98 -21.06 19.80
C ASN A 488 -1.81 -21.50 21.00
N ALA A 489 -3.11 -21.61 20.77
CA ALA A 489 -4.05 -22.35 21.58
C ALA A 489 -4.42 -23.64 20.83
N LYS A 490 -4.50 -24.75 21.56
CA LYS A 490 -4.97 -26.02 21.02
C LYS A 490 -6.50 -26.05 21.07
N VAL A 491 -7.14 -26.13 19.91
CA VAL A 491 -8.61 -26.17 19.80
C VAL A 491 -9.05 -27.56 19.37
N THR A 492 -9.85 -28.21 20.22
CA THR A 492 -10.52 -29.47 19.89
C THR A 492 -11.84 -29.16 19.18
N PHE A 493 -11.92 -29.45 17.89
CA PHE A 493 -13.16 -29.39 17.13
C PHE A 493 -13.91 -30.70 17.25
N ASN A 494 -15.15 -30.64 17.73
CA ASN A 494 -16.07 -31.77 17.78
C ASN A 494 -17.30 -31.44 16.96
N VAL A 495 -17.64 -32.28 15.97
CA VAL A 495 -18.88 -32.15 15.22
C VAL A 495 -19.62 -33.48 15.16
N ARG A 496 -20.93 -33.43 15.42
CA ARG A 496 -21.83 -34.58 15.28
C ARG A 496 -22.52 -34.54 13.92
N THR A 497 -22.32 -35.59 13.12
CA THR A 497 -22.96 -35.74 11.81
C THR A 497 -22.94 -37.19 11.33
N THR A 498 -24.07 -37.67 10.83
CA THR A 498 -24.15 -39.01 10.21
C THR A 498 -23.61 -38.96 8.80
N THR A 499 -22.75 -39.94 8.46
CA THR A 499 -22.02 -40.02 7.19
C THR A 499 -22.24 -41.36 6.52
N ALA A 500 -22.17 -41.42 5.20
CA ALA A 500 -22.11 -42.68 4.48
C ALA A 500 -20.69 -43.27 4.55
N PHE A 501 -20.55 -44.59 4.33
CA PHE A 501 -19.24 -45.21 4.26
C PHE A 501 -18.40 -44.59 3.14
N GLY A 502 -17.17 -44.19 3.47
CA GLY A 502 -16.25 -43.51 2.54
C GLY A 502 -16.34 -41.98 2.55
N ASP A 503 -17.36 -41.39 3.18
CA ASP A 503 -17.38 -39.94 3.44
C ASP A 503 -16.38 -39.56 4.54
N ASN A 504 -15.76 -38.40 4.41
CA ASN A 504 -14.84 -37.86 5.40
C ASN A 504 -15.21 -36.42 5.76
N ILE A 505 -15.08 -36.07 7.04
CA ILE A 505 -15.38 -34.73 7.56
C ILE A 505 -14.09 -33.95 7.75
N PHE A 506 -14.13 -32.67 7.38
CA PHE A 506 -13.03 -31.72 7.54
C PHE A 506 -13.56 -30.40 8.13
N VAL A 507 -12.66 -29.60 8.67
CA VAL A 507 -12.89 -28.20 9.05
C VAL A 507 -12.06 -27.29 8.15
N ALA A 508 -12.71 -26.28 7.57
CA ALA A 508 -12.09 -25.23 6.77
C ALA A 508 -12.40 -23.88 7.39
N GLY A 509 -11.50 -22.90 7.26
CA GLY A 509 -11.75 -21.57 7.84
C GLY A 509 -10.77 -20.50 7.39
N GLN A 510 -10.97 -19.31 7.92
CA GLN A 510 -10.26 -18.07 7.56
C GLN A 510 -8.76 -18.12 7.86
N LEU A 511 -8.33 -18.91 8.84
CA LEU A 511 -6.92 -19.01 9.24
C LEU A 511 -6.15 -19.95 8.31
N THR A 512 -4.86 -19.69 8.13
CA THR A 512 -3.97 -20.56 7.34
C THR A 512 -3.91 -21.97 7.90
N GLN A 513 -3.95 -22.11 9.23
CA GLN A 513 -4.03 -23.40 9.93
C GLN A 513 -5.34 -24.15 9.65
N LEU A 514 -6.36 -23.49 9.11
CA LEU A 514 -7.63 -24.07 8.66
C LEU A 514 -7.79 -24.03 7.13
N GLY A 515 -6.73 -23.71 6.40
CA GLY A 515 -6.68 -23.78 4.94
C GLY A 515 -7.18 -22.55 4.20
N ASN A 516 -7.40 -21.39 4.85
CA ASN A 516 -7.85 -20.15 4.19
C ASN A 516 -9.06 -20.37 3.26
N TRP A 517 -10.07 -21.10 3.75
CA TRP A 517 -11.28 -21.52 3.01
C TRP A 517 -11.08 -22.43 1.80
N ASP A 518 -9.85 -22.87 1.47
CA ASP A 518 -9.61 -23.86 0.43
C ASP A 518 -9.97 -25.29 0.93
N PRO A 519 -10.96 -25.98 0.31
CA PRO A 519 -11.31 -27.35 0.67
C PRO A 519 -10.15 -28.34 0.57
N ASN A 520 -9.19 -28.11 -0.32
CA ASN A 520 -8.03 -29.01 -0.48
C ASN A 520 -7.06 -28.90 0.69
N SER A 521 -7.01 -27.74 1.34
CA SER A 521 -6.16 -27.43 2.49
C SER A 521 -6.85 -27.60 3.85
N ALA A 522 -8.15 -27.93 3.85
CA ALA A 522 -8.98 -28.16 5.04
C ALA A 522 -8.44 -29.31 5.93
N LYS A 523 -8.70 -29.23 7.24
CA LYS A 523 -8.17 -30.18 8.22
C LYS A 523 -9.12 -31.34 8.46
N ALA A 524 -8.63 -32.56 8.26
CA ALA A 524 -9.42 -33.78 8.44
C ALA A 524 -9.77 -34.00 9.91
N LEU A 525 -11.00 -34.44 10.17
CA LEU A 525 -11.43 -34.91 11.48
C LEU A 525 -11.36 -36.44 11.53
N SER A 526 -11.10 -36.96 12.71
CA SER A 526 -11.06 -38.39 13.00
C SER A 526 -12.45 -38.89 13.42
N ALA A 527 -12.86 -40.03 12.85
CA ALA A 527 -14.01 -40.81 13.30
C ALA A 527 -13.67 -41.80 14.42
N SER A 528 -12.50 -41.67 15.08
CA SER A 528 -12.06 -42.63 16.12
C SER A 528 -12.99 -42.74 17.33
N LYS A 529 -13.88 -41.78 17.53
CA LYS A 529 -14.91 -41.77 18.60
C LYS A 529 -16.34 -41.91 18.04
N TYR A 530 -16.48 -42.20 16.75
CA TYR A 530 -17.77 -42.32 16.08
C TYR A 530 -18.49 -43.59 16.52
N THR A 531 -19.75 -43.46 16.93
CA THR A 531 -20.67 -44.57 17.18
C THR A 531 -22.03 -44.28 16.57
N SER A 532 -22.88 -45.29 16.43
CA SER A 532 -24.25 -45.10 15.91
C SER A 532 -25.12 -44.21 16.80
N SER A 533 -24.84 -44.18 18.11
CA SER A 533 -25.54 -43.33 19.09
C SER A 533 -24.90 -41.95 19.27
N ASP A 534 -23.62 -41.79 18.92
CA ASP A 534 -22.90 -40.52 18.96
C ASP A 534 -21.99 -40.42 17.72
N PRO A 535 -22.48 -39.86 16.60
CA PRO A 535 -21.74 -39.81 15.34
C PRO A 535 -20.69 -38.69 15.35
N LEU A 536 -19.76 -38.79 16.31
CA LEU A 536 -18.76 -37.77 16.64
C LEU A 536 -17.52 -37.88 15.73
N TRP A 537 -17.20 -36.76 15.10
CA TRP A 537 -15.93 -36.50 14.42
C TRP A 537 -15.12 -35.48 15.22
N THR A 538 -13.82 -35.70 15.37
CA THR A 538 -12.97 -34.87 16.23
C THR A 538 -11.57 -34.60 15.69
N ALA A 539 -11.03 -33.40 15.92
CA ALA A 539 -9.63 -33.07 15.66
C ALA A 539 -9.10 -32.04 16.66
N ASP A 540 -7.85 -32.19 17.04
CA ASP A 540 -7.08 -31.20 17.77
C ASP A 540 -6.24 -30.37 16.79
N ILE A 541 -6.40 -29.05 16.80
CA ILE A 541 -5.70 -28.14 15.88
C ILE A 541 -5.09 -26.99 16.66
N ASP A 542 -3.79 -26.76 16.47
CA ASP A 542 -3.11 -25.57 17.01
C ASP A 542 -3.45 -24.34 16.18
N LEU A 543 -4.10 -23.37 16.81
CA LEU A 543 -4.52 -22.10 16.21
C LEU A 543 -3.90 -20.92 16.97
N PRO A 544 -3.68 -19.75 16.35
CA PRO A 544 -3.11 -18.61 17.07
C PRO A 544 -3.98 -18.16 18.25
N ALA A 545 -3.41 -18.02 19.44
CA ALA A 545 -4.11 -17.65 20.66
C ALA A 545 -4.67 -16.22 20.63
N SER A 546 -5.74 -15.97 21.40
CA SER A 546 -6.57 -14.74 21.36
C SER A 546 -6.93 -14.24 19.95
N THR A 547 -7.17 -15.16 19.02
CA THR A 547 -7.57 -14.86 17.66
C THR A 547 -9.04 -15.18 17.48
N VAL A 548 -9.77 -14.20 16.94
CA VAL A 548 -11.12 -14.41 16.43
C VAL A 548 -11.00 -14.91 15.00
N PHE A 549 -11.74 -15.97 14.65
CA PHE A 549 -11.77 -16.51 13.31
C PHE A 549 -13.12 -17.12 12.96
N GLU A 550 -13.37 -17.23 11.66
CA GLU A 550 -14.51 -17.97 11.10
C GLU A 550 -14.10 -19.32 10.52
N TYR A 551 -15.03 -20.29 10.57
CA TYR A 551 -14.84 -21.64 10.04
C TYR A 551 -16.19 -22.29 9.65
N LYS A 552 -16.11 -23.39 8.89
CA LYS A 552 -17.20 -24.31 8.59
C LYS A 552 -16.71 -25.75 8.51
N TYR A 553 -17.61 -26.69 8.74
CA TYR A 553 -17.38 -28.09 8.40
C TYR A 553 -17.68 -28.36 6.92
N ILE A 554 -16.87 -29.22 6.31
CA ILE A 554 -17.09 -29.75 4.97
C ILE A 554 -17.07 -31.28 4.99
N ARG A 555 -17.87 -31.88 4.12
CA ARG A 555 -17.87 -33.31 3.84
C ARG A 555 -17.29 -33.52 2.46
N LYS A 556 -16.25 -34.35 2.37
CA LYS A 556 -15.78 -34.89 1.09
C LYS A 556 -16.39 -36.27 0.92
N THR A 557 -17.27 -36.42 -0.07
CA THR A 557 -17.95 -37.69 -0.31
C THR A 557 -17.02 -38.69 -0.98
N SER A 558 -17.35 -39.97 -0.91
CA SER A 558 -16.61 -41.03 -1.64
C SER A 558 -16.57 -40.83 -3.15
N ALA A 559 -17.51 -40.06 -3.71
CA ALA A 559 -17.55 -39.66 -5.12
C ALA A 559 -16.71 -38.42 -5.45
N GLY A 560 -16.02 -37.83 -4.46
CA GLY A 560 -15.14 -36.66 -4.64
C GLY A 560 -15.84 -35.30 -4.57
N ALA A 561 -17.12 -35.24 -4.20
CA ALA A 561 -17.83 -33.97 -4.05
C ALA A 561 -17.51 -33.30 -2.71
N VAL A 562 -17.38 -31.96 -2.71
CA VAL A 562 -17.24 -31.14 -1.50
C VAL A 562 -18.60 -30.55 -1.14
N VAL A 563 -19.15 -30.93 0.01
CA VAL A 563 -20.41 -30.41 0.55
C VAL A 563 -20.11 -29.57 1.78
N TRP A 564 -20.47 -28.29 1.75
CA TRP A 564 -20.38 -27.38 2.90
C TRP A 564 -21.62 -27.50 3.78
N GLU A 565 -21.46 -27.31 5.09
CA GLU A 565 -22.61 -27.06 5.96
C GLU A 565 -23.30 -25.73 5.60
N SER A 566 -24.57 -25.60 5.99
CA SER A 566 -25.35 -24.41 5.64
C SER A 566 -24.80 -23.13 6.28
N ASP A 567 -25.11 -21.99 5.68
CA ASP A 567 -24.84 -20.68 6.28
C ASP A 567 -25.59 -20.46 7.60
N PRO A 568 -25.14 -19.51 8.45
CA PRO A 568 -23.92 -18.70 8.31
C PRO A 568 -22.65 -19.44 8.73
N ASN A 569 -21.47 -18.87 8.38
CA ASN A 569 -20.18 -19.28 8.95
C ASN A 569 -20.25 -19.36 10.49
N ARG A 570 -19.50 -20.29 11.08
CA ARG A 570 -19.29 -20.34 12.52
C ARG A 570 -18.17 -19.38 12.90
N ARG A 571 -18.24 -18.79 14.09
CA ARG A 571 -17.23 -17.85 14.62
C ARG A 571 -16.78 -18.32 16.00
N PHE A 572 -15.48 -18.30 16.24
CA PHE A 572 -14.89 -18.69 17.52
C PHE A 572 -13.71 -17.78 17.89
N THR A 573 -13.42 -17.67 19.19
CA THR A 573 -12.26 -16.95 19.72
C THR A 573 -11.42 -17.92 20.51
N THR A 574 -10.18 -18.17 20.06
CA THR A 574 -9.25 -19.01 20.81
C THR A 574 -8.97 -18.41 22.20
N SER A 575 -8.73 -19.27 23.19
CA SER A 575 -8.32 -18.88 24.54
C SER A 575 -7.07 -17.99 24.56
N ALA A 576 -6.93 -17.19 25.62
CA ALA A 576 -5.75 -16.38 25.85
C ALA A 576 -4.59 -17.23 26.40
N GLY A 577 -3.36 -16.89 25.99
CA GLY A 577 -2.13 -17.55 26.44
C GLY A 577 -1.69 -18.71 25.54
N CYS A 578 -0.37 -18.88 25.45
CA CYS A 578 0.25 -19.91 24.62
C CYS A 578 0.12 -21.28 25.30
N GLY A 579 -0.20 -22.33 24.54
CA GLY A 579 -0.49 -23.67 25.03
C GLY A 579 -1.86 -23.80 25.72
N SER A 580 -2.69 -22.75 25.68
CA SER A 580 -4.05 -22.83 26.21
C SER A 580 -4.89 -23.83 25.41
N THR A 581 -5.91 -24.42 26.04
CA THR A 581 -6.78 -25.41 25.40
C THR A 581 -8.22 -24.93 25.40
N SER A 582 -8.96 -25.26 24.34
CA SER A 582 -10.39 -25.01 24.26
C SER A 582 -11.07 -26.08 23.42
N THR A 583 -12.38 -26.28 23.61
CA THR A 583 -13.16 -27.26 22.86
C THR A 583 -14.37 -26.57 22.25
N VAL A 584 -14.61 -26.83 20.97
CA VAL A 584 -15.81 -26.42 20.26
C VAL A 584 -16.64 -27.66 19.98
N SER A 585 -17.93 -27.63 20.35
CA SER A 585 -18.84 -28.76 20.18
C SER A 585 -20.05 -28.35 19.36
N ASP A 586 -20.12 -28.88 18.14
CA ASP A 586 -21.09 -28.53 17.12
C ASP A 586 -21.95 -29.72 16.69
N THR A 587 -23.08 -29.40 16.06
CA THR A 587 -23.86 -30.31 15.22
C THR A 587 -23.89 -29.73 13.82
N TRP A 588 -23.74 -30.57 12.80
CA TRP A 588 -23.78 -30.16 11.39
C TRP A 588 -25.07 -29.38 11.09
N ARG A 589 -24.95 -28.28 10.33
CA ARG A 589 -26.07 -27.43 9.92
C ARG A 589 -26.60 -27.79 8.53
#